data_AF-A0A257ND02-F1
#
_entry.id   AF-A0A257ND02-F1
#
_cell.length_a   1.000
_cell.length_b   1.000
_cell.length_c   1.000
_cell.angle_alpha   90.00
_cell.angle_beta   90.00
_cell.angle_gamma   90.00
#
_symmetry.space_group_name_H-M   'P 1'
#
loop_
_entity.id
_entity.type
_entity.pdbx_description
1 polymer ?
#
loop_
_entity_poly.entity_id
_entity_poly.type
_entity_poly.pdbx_seq_one_letter_code
_entity_poly.pdbx_strand_id
1 'polypeptide(L)'
;MENAIQAKKINELTANAGQYAKLLKEHIYKEDNILYPMAERGLSDEAKSSLLKEYTETDNRLNSHAIWLKYEILCTELEQQLNVQKETVAKSGYETRVIHKKG
;
A
#
# COMPACT_ATOMS: atom_id res chain seq x y z
N MET A 1 6.17 9.42 -10.81
CA MET A 1 6.13 7.94 -10.70
C MET A 1 6.23 7.28 -12.08
N GLU A 2 5.39 7.64 -13.05
CA GLU A 2 5.39 7.08 -14.42
C GLU A 2 6.75 7.15 -15.16
N ASN A 3 7.43 8.30 -15.11
CA ASN A 3 8.75 8.46 -15.73
C ASN A 3 9.82 7.52 -15.13
N ALA A 4 9.75 7.24 -13.82
CA ALA A 4 10.69 6.34 -13.15
C ALA A 4 10.46 4.86 -13.52
N ILE A 5 9.18 4.49 -13.76
CA ILE A 5 8.79 3.16 -14.24
C ILE A 5 9.34 2.94 -15.66
N GLN A 6 9.14 3.91 -16.57
CA GLN A 6 9.66 3.83 -17.93
C GLN A 6 11.20 3.81 -17.98
N ALA A 7 11.87 4.57 -17.10
CA ALA A 7 13.32 4.64 -17.03
C ALA A 7 13.98 3.52 -16.21
N LYS A 8 13.21 2.52 -15.72
CA LYS A 8 13.67 1.43 -14.84
C LYS A 8 14.45 1.90 -13.61
N LYS A 9 14.15 3.09 -13.09
CA LYS A 9 14.85 3.68 -11.95
C LYS A 9 14.18 3.27 -10.63
N ILE A 10 14.50 2.07 -10.17
CA ILE A 10 13.87 1.45 -9.00
C ILE A 10 14.00 2.31 -7.73
N ASN A 11 15.16 2.93 -7.49
CA ASN A 11 15.35 3.78 -6.31
C ASN A 11 14.43 5.03 -6.31
N GLU A 12 14.28 5.66 -7.48
CA GLU A 12 13.37 6.81 -7.63
C GLU A 12 11.91 6.38 -7.52
N LEU A 13 11.55 5.19 -8.01
CA LEU A 13 10.22 4.62 -7.85
C LEU A 13 9.89 4.38 -6.37
N THR A 14 10.79 3.74 -5.61
CA THR A 14 10.62 3.48 -4.17
C THR A 14 10.49 4.77 -3.38
N ALA A 15 11.34 5.77 -3.66
CA ALA A 15 11.27 7.07 -3.00
C ALA A 15 9.93 7.77 -3.26
N ASN A 16 9.47 7.79 -4.51
CA ASN A 16 8.19 8.39 -4.89
C ASN A 16 7.00 7.66 -4.26
N ALA A 17 7.02 6.32 -4.23
CA ALA A 17 5.97 5.51 -3.60
C ALA A 17 5.90 5.75 -2.09
N GLY A 18 7.06 5.84 -1.42
CA GLY A 18 7.13 6.16 0.01
C GLY A 18 6.60 7.56 0.33
N GLN A 19 6.93 8.56 -0.49
CA GLN A 19 6.38 9.92 -0.34
C GLN A 19 4.87 9.96 -0.56
N TYR A 20 4.37 9.25 -1.57
CA TYR A 20 2.94 9.15 -1.83
C TYR A 20 2.21 8.49 -0.66
N ALA A 21 2.73 7.38 -0.13
CA ALA A 21 2.17 6.72 1.05
C ALA A 21 2.16 7.64 2.28
N LYS A 22 3.20 8.47 2.46
CA LYS A 22 3.24 9.47 3.53
C LYS A 22 2.14 10.52 3.36
N LEU A 23 1.98 11.09 2.16
CA LEU A 23 0.93 12.07 1.88
C LEU A 23 -0.48 11.50 2.13
N LEU A 24 -0.71 10.25 1.74
CA LEU A 24 -1.99 9.58 1.97
C LEU A 24 -2.27 9.40 3.48
N LYS A 25 -1.26 9.00 4.26
CA LYS A 25 -1.40 8.90 5.73
C LYS A 25 -1.71 10.25 6.38
N GLU A 26 -1.05 11.32 5.93
CA GLU A 26 -1.34 12.68 6.42
C GLU A 26 -2.74 13.15 6.04
N HIS A 27 -3.24 12.74 4.88
CA HIS A 27 -4.61 13.01 4.46
C HIS A 27 -5.63 12.29 5.34
N ILE A 28 -5.50 10.97 5.51
CA ILE A 28 -6.38 10.15 6.37
C ILE A 28 -6.37 10.70 7.80
N TYR A 29 -5.20 11.10 8.32
CA TYR A 29 -5.12 11.72 9.64
C TYR A 29 -5.98 12.98 9.76
N LYS A 30 -6.00 13.84 8.74
CA LYS A 30 -6.84 15.05 8.73
C LYS A 30 -8.32 14.69 8.64
N GLU A 31 -8.68 13.65 7.89
CA GLU A 31 -10.05 13.17 7.81
C GLU A 31 -10.55 12.71 9.19
N ASP A 32 -9.81 11.80 9.81
CA ASP A 32 -10.16 11.18 11.09
C ASP A 32 -10.20 12.17 12.26
N ASN A 33 -9.24 13.09 12.31
CA ASN A 33 -9.03 13.95 13.48
C ASN A 33 -9.62 15.36 13.33
N ILE A 34 -9.94 15.78 12.10
CA ILE A 34 -10.42 17.13 11.83
C ILE A 34 -11.75 17.08 11.09
N LEU A 35 -11.79 16.48 9.89
CA LEU A 35 -12.95 16.56 9.02
C LEU A 35 -14.16 15.83 9.59
N TYR A 36 -14.03 14.55 9.97
CA TYR A 36 -15.15 13.78 10.51
C TYR A 36 -15.64 14.35 11.84
N PRO A 37 -14.78 14.75 12.80
CA PRO A 37 -15.23 15.45 14.00
C PRO A 37 -15.93 16.79 13.71
N MET A 38 -15.51 17.53 12.68
CA MET A 38 -16.19 18.74 12.25
C MET A 38 -17.58 18.43 11.66
N ALA A 39 -17.68 17.40 10.81
CA ALA A 39 -18.94 16.97 10.24
C ALA A 39 -19.91 16.48 11.32
N GLU A 40 -19.42 15.75 12.31
CA GLU A 40 -20.23 15.23 13.42
C GLU A 40 -20.88 16.36 14.24
N ARG A 41 -20.16 17.46 14.45
CA ARG A 41 -20.67 18.65 15.14
C ARG A 41 -21.51 19.57 14.25
N GLY A 42 -21.24 19.58 12.95
CA GLY A 42 -21.78 20.56 12.01
C GLY A 42 -23.03 20.12 11.25
N LEU A 43 -23.26 18.82 11.11
CA LEU A 43 -24.40 18.26 10.37
C LEU A 43 -25.54 17.89 11.32
N SER A 44 -26.78 18.02 10.83
CA SER A 44 -27.95 17.47 11.51
C SER A 44 -27.99 15.95 11.39
N ASP A 45 -28.75 15.29 12.25
CA ASP A 45 -28.86 13.83 12.24
C ASP A 45 -29.53 13.32 10.95
N GLU A 46 -30.46 14.08 10.37
CA GLU A 46 -31.07 13.76 9.07
C GLU A 46 -30.04 13.81 7.94
N ALA A 47 -29.16 14.82 7.94
CA ALA A 47 -28.11 14.95 6.95
C ALA A 47 -27.08 13.82 7.07
N LYS A 48 -26.68 13.45 8.31
CA LYS A 48 -25.80 12.29 8.56
C LYS A 48 -26.43 10.99 8.07
N SER A 49 -27.72 10.80 8.34
CA SER A 49 -28.45 9.60 7.89
C SER A 49 -28.55 9.52 6.37
N SER A 50 -28.78 10.64 5.67
CA SER A 50 -28.78 10.67 4.20
C SER A 50 -27.41 10.32 3.64
N LEU A 51 -26.36 10.93 4.20
CA LEU A 51 -24.98 10.71 3.75
C LEU A 51 -24.55 9.25 3.94
N LEU A 52 -24.90 8.63 5.07
CA LEU A 52 -24.59 7.21 5.32
C LEU A 52 -25.27 6.28 4.30
N LYS A 53 -26.49 6.61 3.88
CA LYS A 53 -27.20 5.89 2.83
C LYS A 53 -26.48 6.02 1.48
N GLU A 54 -26.07 7.22 1.11
CA GLU A 54 -25.33 7.48 -0.13
C GLU A 54 -23.96 6.78 -0.16
N TYR A 55 -23.26 6.71 0.98
CA TYR A 55 -22.04 5.91 1.10
C TYR A 55 -22.31 4.43 0.85
N THR A 56 -23.35 3.88 1.48
CA THR A 56 -23.73 2.47 1.30
C THR A 56 -24.08 2.15 -0.16
N GLU A 57 -24.86 3.01 -0.81
CA GLU A 57 -25.20 2.86 -2.23
C GLU A 57 -23.97 2.94 -3.13
N THR A 58 -23.04 3.85 -2.83
CA THR A 58 -21.79 4.00 -3.57
C THR A 58 -20.86 2.80 -3.36
N ASP A 59 -20.73 2.29 -2.14
CA ASP A 59 -19.92 1.11 -1.84
C ASP A 59 -20.42 -0.13 -2.60
N ASN A 60 -21.73 -0.32 -2.63
CA ASN A 60 -22.35 -1.40 -3.41
C ASN A 60 -22.11 -1.22 -4.90
N ARG A 61 -22.30 0.00 -5.42
CA ARG A 61 -22.11 0.32 -6.85
C ARG A 61 -20.65 0.14 -7.29
N LEU A 62 -19.69 0.49 -6.45
CA LEU A 62 -18.26 0.34 -6.73
C LEU A 62 -17.75 -1.07 -6.43
N ASN A 63 -18.53 -1.88 -5.72
CA ASN A 63 -18.09 -3.15 -5.16
C ASN A 63 -16.79 -2.96 -4.36
N SER A 64 -16.82 -2.03 -3.40
CA SER A 64 -15.66 -1.63 -2.59
C SER A 64 -14.96 -2.83 -1.94
N HIS A 65 -15.72 -3.87 -1.57
CA HIS A 65 -15.16 -5.11 -1.03
C HIS A 65 -14.25 -5.85 -2.04
N ALA A 66 -14.68 -5.99 -3.30
CA ALA A 66 -13.85 -6.62 -4.32
C ALA A 66 -12.59 -5.79 -4.64
N ILE A 67 -12.70 -4.46 -4.61
CA ILE A 67 -11.55 -3.56 -4.77
C ILE A 67 -10.56 -3.79 -3.63
N TRP A 68 -11.03 -3.82 -2.38
CA TRP A 68 -10.19 -4.06 -1.22
C TRP A 68 -9.47 -5.42 -1.31
N LEU A 69 -10.23 -6.49 -1.58
CA LEU A 69 -9.69 -7.84 -1.72
C LEU A 69 -8.62 -7.92 -2.82
N LYS A 70 -8.85 -7.27 -3.95
CA LYS A 70 -7.86 -7.20 -5.05
C LYS A 70 -6.52 -6.63 -4.57
N TYR A 71 -6.54 -5.54 -3.80
CA TYR A 71 -5.31 -4.91 -3.33
C TYR A 71 -4.67 -5.67 -2.16
N GLU A 72 -5.45 -6.31 -1.29
CA GLU A 72 -4.93 -7.19 -0.24
C GLU A 72 -4.18 -8.40 -0.84
N ILE A 73 -4.78 -9.04 -1.85
CA ILE A 73 -4.14 -10.14 -2.59
C ILE A 73 -2.84 -9.64 -3.24
N LEU A 74 -2.88 -8.50 -3.93
CA LEU A 74 -1.69 -7.92 -4.57
C LEU A 74 -0.56 -7.66 -3.57
N CYS A 75 -0.86 -7.10 -2.40
CA CYS A 75 0.13 -6.90 -1.34
C CYS A 75 0.74 -8.22 -0.89
N THR A 76 -0.11 -9.22 -0.63
CA THR A 76 0.32 -10.56 -0.19
C THR A 76 1.23 -11.22 -1.23
N GLU A 77 0.87 -11.17 -2.52
CA GLU A 77 1.67 -11.72 -3.61
C GLU A 77 3.04 -11.03 -3.72
N LEU A 78 3.09 -9.71 -3.60
CA LEU A 78 4.33 -8.94 -3.64
C LEU A 78 5.24 -9.26 -2.45
N GLU A 79 4.68 -9.38 -1.24
CA GLU A 79 5.42 -9.78 -0.05
C GLU A 79 6.03 -11.17 -0.20
N GLN A 80 5.27 -12.14 -0.70
CA GLN A 80 5.75 -13.49 -0.97
C GLN A 80 6.90 -13.49 -1.97
N GLN A 81 6.76 -12.78 -3.10
CA GLN A 81 7.82 -12.68 -4.11
C GLN A 81 9.11 -12.08 -3.54
N LEU A 82 9.01 -11.06 -2.69
CA LEU A 82 10.16 -10.45 -2.02
C LEU A 82 10.82 -11.39 -1.00
N ASN A 83 10.02 -12.18 -0.27
CA ASN A 83 10.55 -13.16 0.69
C ASN A 83 11.26 -14.32 -0.02
N VAL A 84 10.72 -14.82 -1.13
CA VAL A 84 11.35 -15.87 -1.95
C VAL A 84 12.68 -15.42 -2.56
N GLN A 85 12.81 -14.13 -2.92
CA GLN A 85 14.07 -13.57 -3.42
C GLN A 85 15.17 -13.51 -2.34
N LYS A 86 14.82 -13.23 -1.07
CA LYS A 86 15.79 -13.25 0.04
C LYS A 86 16.38 -14.65 0.27
N GLU A 87 15.57 -15.71 0.17
CA GLU A 87 16.04 -17.09 0.34
C GLU A 87 16.89 -17.57 -0.84
N THR A 88 16.59 -17.12 -2.06
CA THR A 88 17.34 -17.49 -3.27
C THR A 88 18.70 -16.80 -3.34
N VAL A 89 18.78 -15.52 -2.93
CA VAL A 89 20.05 -14.77 -2.82
C VAL A 89 20.93 -15.33 -1.70
N ALA A 90 20.34 -15.78 -0.58
CA ALA A 90 21.08 -16.43 0.50
C ALA A 90 21.70 -17.79 0.07
N LYS A 91 21.05 -18.53 -0.82
CA LYS A 91 21.58 -19.80 -1.35
C LYS A 91 22.57 -19.65 -2.50
N SER A 92 22.56 -18.53 -3.22
CA SER A 92 23.50 -18.25 -4.32
C SER A 92 24.88 -17.75 -3.85
N GLY A 93 25.06 -17.44 -2.57
CA GLY A 93 26.27 -16.78 -2.03
C GLY A 93 27.32 -17.69 -1.38
N TYR A 94 27.14 -19.01 -1.32
CA TYR A 94 27.99 -19.92 -0.53
C TYR A 94 28.54 -21.15 -1.26
N GLU A 95 28.80 -21.08 -2.57
CA GLU A 95 29.54 -22.14 -3.27
C GLU A 95 30.62 -21.60 -4.21
N THR A 96 31.56 -20.78 -3.70
CA THR A 96 32.94 -20.82 -4.24
C THR A 96 33.95 -20.23 -3.27
N ARG A 97 34.53 -21.08 -2.43
CA ARG A 97 35.98 -21.05 -2.14
C ARG A 97 36.41 -22.39 -1.58
N VAL A 98 36.67 -23.31 -2.51
CA VAL A 98 37.59 -24.41 -2.27
C VAL A 98 38.96 -23.77 -2.03
N ILE A 99 39.38 -23.68 -0.77
CA ILE A 99 40.80 -23.52 -0.45
C ILE A 99 41.26 -24.74 0.32
N HIS A 100 41.81 -25.68 -0.44
CA HIS A 100 42.79 -26.61 0.09
C HIS A 100 43.92 -25.78 0.69
N LYS A 101 44.20 -25.96 1.97
CA LYS A 101 45.55 -25.74 2.49
C LYS A 101 45.95 -26.95 3.33
N LYS A 102 46.54 -27.91 2.61
CA LYS A 102 47.52 -28.88 3.12
C LYS A 102 48.77 -28.08 3.52
N GLY A 103 49.39 -28.45 4.63
CA GLY A 103 50.71 -27.95 5.07
C GLY A 103 50.70 -27.58 6.53
#